data_AF-A0A941J451-F1
#
_entry.id   AF-A0A941J451-F1
#
_cell.length_a   1.000
_cell.length_b   1.000
_cell.length_c   1.000
_cell.angle_alpha   90.00
_cell.angle_beta   90.00
_cell.angle_gamma   90.00
#
_symmetry.space_group_name_H-M   'P 1'
#
loop_
_entity.id
_entity.type
_entity.pdbx_description
1 polymer ?
#
loop_
_entity_poly.entity_id
_entity_poly.type
_entity_poly.pdbx_seq_one_letter_code
_entity_poly.pdbx_strand_id
1 'polypeptide(L)'
;MLVTACGGSGVPEKADSTGKAAPVTGKAKPVSGRADLMAFMKETADAGKGFSLKDATTLGRYIYPGAAEGYVVCFEKEVPDLQAVDLYAVPDKEKCPARPGGKAPAPAFLI
;
A
#
# COMPACT_ATOMS: atom_id res chain seq x y z
N MET A 1 -4.29 -28.91 21.24
CA MET A 1 -3.45 -28.04 20.38
C MET A 1 -2.79 -28.93 19.35
N LEU A 2 -3.15 -28.80 18.08
CA LEU A 2 -2.56 -29.59 16.99
C LEU A 2 -1.93 -28.62 15.99
N VAL A 3 -0.60 -28.66 15.91
CA VAL A 3 0.19 -28.03 14.87
C VAL A 3 -0.01 -28.87 13.61
N THR A 4 -0.53 -28.29 12.52
CA THR A 4 -0.60 -28.98 11.22
C THR A 4 0.38 -28.33 10.27
N ALA A 5 1.36 -29.13 9.86
CA ALA A 5 2.50 -28.78 9.03
C ALA A 5 2.11 -28.56 7.54
N CYS A 6 2.91 -27.74 6.86
CA CYS A 6 2.95 -27.59 5.41
C CYS A 6 3.40 -28.90 4.72
N GLY A 7 2.79 -29.23 3.58
CA GLY A 7 3.34 -30.20 2.64
C GLY A 7 2.33 -30.74 1.63
N GLY A 8 2.19 -30.07 0.49
CA GLY A 8 1.48 -30.58 -0.69
C GLY A 8 2.28 -30.26 -1.95
N SER A 9 3.08 -31.23 -2.40
CA SER A 9 3.91 -31.16 -3.60
C SER A 9 3.06 -31.11 -4.87
N GLY A 10 3.32 -30.13 -5.74
CA GLY A 10 2.79 -30.07 -7.10
C GLY A 10 3.64 -29.12 -7.95
N VAL A 11 4.27 -29.68 -8.99
CA VAL A 11 4.76 -29.11 -10.28
C VAL A 11 5.29 -27.65 -10.28
N PRO A 12 6.47 -27.34 -10.87
CA PRO A 12 6.97 -25.97 -10.92
C PRO A 12 6.16 -25.17 -11.95
N GLU A 13 5.00 -24.66 -11.55
CA GLU A 13 4.33 -23.61 -12.30
C GLU A 13 5.08 -22.32 -11.98
N LYS A 14 5.86 -21.92 -12.99
CA LYS A 14 6.50 -20.62 -13.14
C LYS A 14 5.73 -19.56 -12.35
N ALA A 15 6.39 -18.95 -11.36
CA ALA A 15 5.85 -17.80 -10.66
C ALA A 15 5.66 -16.67 -11.68
N ASP A 16 4.48 -16.64 -12.31
CA ASP A 16 4.05 -15.53 -13.12
C ASP A 16 3.72 -14.41 -12.15
N SER A 17 4.76 -13.63 -11.83
CA SER A 17 4.64 -12.35 -11.14
C SER A 17 4.01 -11.29 -12.05
N THR A 18 2.96 -11.66 -12.79
CA THR A 18 2.06 -10.75 -13.50
C THR A 18 0.66 -10.89 -12.92
N GLY A 19 0.56 -10.89 -11.60
CA GLY A 19 -0.61 -10.33 -10.94
C GLY A 19 -0.65 -8.82 -11.21
N LYS A 20 -0.97 -8.40 -12.44
CA LYS A 20 -1.51 -7.06 -12.65
C LYS A 20 -2.80 -7.04 -11.85
N ALA A 21 -2.73 -6.53 -10.62
CA ALA A 21 -3.90 -6.20 -9.85
C ALA A 21 -4.81 -5.42 -10.79
N ALA A 22 -5.95 -6.01 -11.15
CA ALA A 22 -6.92 -5.33 -11.98
C ALA A 22 -7.20 -3.97 -11.33
N PRO A 23 -7.30 -2.88 -12.10
CA PRO A 23 -7.64 -1.59 -11.53
C PRO A 23 -9.03 -1.72 -10.92
N VAL A 24 -9.09 -1.92 -9.60
CA VAL A 24 -10.32 -1.85 -8.82
C VAL A 24 -10.99 -0.52 -9.17
N THR A 25 -12.20 -0.55 -9.70
CA THR A 25 -12.88 0.64 -10.21
C THR A 25 -13.25 1.56 -9.05
N GLY A 26 -12.49 2.66 -8.91
CA GLY A 26 -12.68 3.69 -7.88
C GLY A 26 -11.60 4.75 -8.02
N LYS A 27 -11.98 6.03 -7.95
CA LYS A 27 -10.99 7.13 -7.94
C LYS A 27 -10.42 7.25 -6.53
N ALA A 28 -9.09 7.24 -6.42
CA ALA A 28 -8.46 7.57 -5.16
C ALA A 28 -8.73 9.04 -4.81
N LYS A 29 -9.07 9.29 -3.57
CA LYS A 29 -9.38 10.62 -3.05
C LYS A 29 -8.15 11.17 -2.31
N PRO A 30 -7.80 12.44 -2.49
CA PRO A 30 -6.74 13.05 -1.71
C PRO A 30 -7.15 13.10 -0.24
N VAL A 31 -6.24 12.74 0.66
CA VAL A 31 -6.44 12.95 2.09
C VAL A 31 -6.16 14.42 2.39
N SER A 32 -7.07 15.06 3.12
CA SER A 32 -6.92 16.47 3.49
C SER A 32 -5.82 16.63 4.54
N GLY A 33 -4.65 17.12 4.11
CA GLY A 33 -3.47 17.28 4.97
C GLY A 33 -2.55 16.05 4.97
N ARG A 34 -1.31 16.23 5.44
CA ARG A 34 -0.37 15.11 5.65
C ARG A 34 -0.86 14.31 6.86
N ALA A 35 -1.59 13.23 6.60
CA ALA A 35 -2.03 12.31 7.64
C ALA A 35 -0.92 11.27 7.92
N ASP A 36 -0.64 11.03 9.19
CA ASP A 36 0.27 9.98 9.64
C ASP A 36 -0.26 8.60 9.21
N LEU A 37 0.60 7.80 8.56
CA LEU A 37 0.17 6.51 8.02
C LEU A 37 -0.21 5.51 9.12
N MET A 38 0.49 5.52 10.27
CA MET A 38 0.18 4.61 11.37
C MET A 38 -1.19 4.90 11.99
N ALA A 39 -1.51 6.17 12.21
CA ALA A 39 -2.82 6.58 12.69
C ALA A 39 -3.93 6.11 11.74
N PHE A 40 -3.74 6.26 10.43
CA PHE A 40 -4.73 5.86 9.43
C PHE A 40 -4.92 4.33 9.37
N MET A 41 -3.82 3.58 9.45
CA MET A 41 -3.87 2.11 9.53
C MET A 41 -4.62 1.64 10.76
N LYS A 42 -4.36 2.27 11.91
CA LYS A 42 -5.07 1.98 13.16
C LYS A 42 -6.56 2.27 13.05
N GLU A 43 -6.94 3.45 12.56
CA GLU A 43 -8.35 3.81 12.36
C GLU A 43 -9.07 2.83 11.42
N THR A 44 -8.42 2.46 10.31
CA THR A 44 -8.98 1.50 9.34
C THR A 44 -9.17 0.12 9.97
N ALA A 45 -8.20 -0.35 10.76
CA ALA A 45 -8.28 -1.62 11.46
C ALA A 45 -9.34 -1.60 12.57
N ASP A 46 -9.44 -0.52 13.34
CA ASP A 46 -10.44 -0.33 14.39
C ASP A 46 -11.87 -0.30 13.80
N ALA A 47 -12.02 0.17 12.55
CA ALA A 47 -13.26 0.10 11.78
C ALA A 47 -13.57 -1.30 11.21
N GLY A 48 -12.72 -2.30 11.45
CA GLY A 48 -12.88 -3.67 10.96
C GLY A 48 -12.58 -3.85 9.47
N LYS A 49 -11.96 -2.85 8.83
CA LYS A 49 -11.58 -2.90 7.41
C LYS A 49 -10.16 -3.41 7.24
N GLY A 50 -9.90 -4.11 6.12
CA GLY A 50 -8.54 -4.39 5.67
C GLY A 50 -7.86 -3.15 5.10
N PHE A 51 -6.53 -3.16 4.98
CA PHE A 51 -5.82 -2.13 4.24
C PHE A 51 -4.66 -2.69 3.42
N SER A 52 -4.34 -2.04 2.32
CA SER A 52 -3.15 -2.30 1.50
C SER A 52 -2.32 -1.04 1.39
N LEU A 53 -1.01 -1.15 1.63
CA LEU A 53 -0.08 -0.04 1.52
C LEU A 53 0.52 0.01 0.11
N LYS A 54 0.46 1.17 -0.53
CA LYS A 54 0.96 1.40 -1.88
C LYS A 54 1.78 2.69 -1.92
N ASP A 55 2.83 2.70 -2.73
CA ASP A 55 3.54 3.94 -3.04
C ASP A 55 2.62 4.88 -3.83
N ALA A 56 2.51 6.13 -3.38
CA ALA A 56 1.73 7.14 -4.13
C ALA A 56 2.44 7.56 -5.42
N THR A 57 3.72 7.21 -5.60
CA THR A 57 4.56 7.60 -6.73
C THR A 57 4.70 6.47 -7.77
N THR A 58 5.29 6.77 -8.93
CA THR A 58 5.64 5.76 -9.95
C THR A 58 6.83 4.87 -9.57
N LEU A 59 7.49 5.13 -8.44
CA LEU A 59 8.67 4.34 -8.04
C LEU A 59 8.30 2.91 -7.62
N GLY A 60 7.04 2.67 -7.26
CA GLY A 60 6.55 1.34 -6.90
C GLY A 60 7.23 0.76 -5.67
N ARG A 61 7.60 1.61 -4.71
CA ARG A 61 8.31 1.18 -3.50
C ARG A 61 7.41 0.33 -2.62
N TYR A 62 8.02 -0.67 -2.01
CA TYR A 62 7.37 -1.42 -0.95
C TYR A 62 7.34 -0.58 0.34
N ILE A 63 6.16 -0.45 0.95
CA ILE A 63 5.98 0.23 2.22
C ILE A 63 5.89 -0.84 3.30
N TYR A 64 6.92 -0.95 4.13
CA TYR A 64 6.94 -1.87 5.25
C TYR A 64 6.03 -1.34 6.38
N PRO A 65 4.98 -2.08 6.80
CA PRO A 65 4.05 -1.60 7.82
C PRO A 65 4.73 -1.21 9.13
N GLY A 66 5.78 -1.92 9.55
CA GLY A 66 6.53 -1.59 10.78
C GLY A 66 7.37 -0.31 10.69
N ALA A 67 7.45 0.33 9.53
CA ALA A 67 8.14 1.61 9.33
C ALA A 67 7.16 2.75 8.98
N ALA A 68 5.86 2.55 9.15
CA ALA A 68 4.85 3.53 8.73
C ALA A 68 4.89 4.88 9.47
N GLU A 69 5.58 5.01 10.62
CA GLU A 69 5.85 6.30 11.27
C GLU A 69 6.66 7.28 10.40
N GLY A 70 7.42 6.76 9.42
CA GLY A 70 8.16 7.57 8.45
C GLY A 70 7.38 7.94 7.19
N TYR A 71 6.06 7.68 7.15
CA TYR A 71 5.24 7.82 5.95
C TYR A 71 4.00 8.67 6.21
N VAL A 72 3.57 9.37 5.16
CA VAL A 72 2.33 10.14 5.15
C VAL A 72 1.40 9.61 4.06
N VAL A 73 0.10 9.55 4.37
CA VAL A 73 -0.93 9.17 3.40
C VAL A 73 -1.25 10.36 2.51
N CYS A 74 -1.19 10.14 1.20
CA CYS A 74 -1.54 11.13 0.18
C CYS A 74 -2.93 10.88 -0.40
N PHE A 75 -3.27 9.61 -0.61
CA PHE A 75 -4.56 9.23 -1.17
C PHE A 75 -5.10 7.97 -0.49
N GLU A 76 -6.41 7.89 -0.44
CA GLU A 76 -7.14 6.70 -0.04
C GLU A 76 -8.05 6.23 -1.18
N LYS A 77 -8.31 4.93 -1.22
CA LYS A 77 -9.30 4.36 -2.14
C LYS A 77 -9.96 3.16 -1.51
N GLU A 78 -11.26 3.28 -1.26
CA GLU A 78 -12.05 2.15 -0.79
C GLU A 78 -12.16 1.06 -1.87
N VAL A 79 -12.12 -0.19 -1.40
CA VAL A 79 -12.34 -1.41 -2.17
C VAL A 79 -13.52 -2.12 -1.51
N PRO A 80 -14.76 -1.77 -1.90
CA PRO A 80 -15.98 -2.22 -1.20
C PRO A 80 -16.11 -3.74 -1.16
N ASP A 81 -15.77 -4.42 -2.25
CA ASP A 81 -15.88 -5.88 -2.39
C ASP A 81 -14.98 -6.64 -1.40
N LEU A 82 -13.91 -6.00 -0.92
CA LEU A 82 -12.94 -6.59 0.02
C LEU A 82 -13.04 -6.00 1.42
N GLN A 83 -14.01 -5.10 1.67
CA GLN A 83 -14.09 -4.31 2.91
C GLN A 83 -12.72 -3.73 3.30
N ALA A 84 -12.01 -3.17 2.32
CA ALA A 84 -10.63 -2.73 2.48
C ALA A 84 -10.39 -1.33 1.92
N VAL A 85 -9.26 -0.74 2.31
CA VAL A 85 -8.80 0.56 1.78
C VAL A 85 -7.38 0.43 1.24
N ASP A 86 -7.17 0.88 0.01
CA ASP A 86 -5.83 1.13 -0.52
C ASP A 86 -5.34 2.48 0.01
N LEU A 87 -4.23 2.47 0.76
CA LEU A 87 -3.55 3.65 1.27
C LEU A 87 -2.32 3.93 0.41
N TYR A 88 -2.34 5.07 -0.28
CA TYR A 88 -1.22 5.54 -1.10
C TYR A 88 -0.39 6.51 -0.29
N ALA A 89 0.82 6.12 0.06
CA ALA A 89 1.70 6.88 0.94
C ALA A 89 3.08 7.16 0.31
N VAL A 90 3.75 8.17 0.87
CA VAL A 90 5.14 8.54 0.55
C VAL A 90 5.91 8.75 1.85
N PRO A 91 7.25 8.66 1.82
CA PRO A 91 8.06 9.10 2.96
C PRO A 91 7.69 10.54 3.37
N ASP A 92 7.68 10.81 4.66
CA ASP A 92 7.36 12.12 5.26
C ASP A 92 8.15 13.31 4.68
N LYS A 93 9.39 13.05 4.26
CA LYS A 93 10.29 14.00 3.59
C LYS A 93 9.90 14.32 2.14
N GLU A 94 9.02 13.53 1.53
CA GLU A 94 8.55 13.72 0.17
C GLU A 94 7.25 14.53 0.10
N LYS A 95 6.98 15.10 -1.08
CA LYS A 95 5.71 15.77 -1.36
C LYS A 95 4.75 14.78 -1.99
N CYS A 96 3.51 14.80 -1.53
CA CYS A 96 2.44 14.05 -2.19
C CYS A 96 2.33 14.49 -3.65
N PRO A 97 2.26 13.53 -4.60
CA PRO A 97 2.03 13.87 -6.00
C PRO A 97 0.61 14.40 -6.19
N ALA A 98 0.32 14.98 -7.36
CA ALA A 98 -1.03 15.47 -7.69
C ALA A 98 -2.06 14.35 -7.91
N ARG A 99 -1.59 13.13 -8.19
CA ARG A 99 -2.40 11.93 -8.40
C ARG A 99 -1.61 10.68 -7.99
N PRO A 100 -2.28 9.56 -7.63
CA PRO A 100 -1.60 8.29 -7.43
C PRO A 100 -0.80 7.89 -8.67
N GLY A 101 0.39 7.32 -8.46
CA GLY A 101 1.33 7.03 -9.54
C GLY A 101 1.88 8.31 -10.19
N GLY A 102 2.05 9.39 -9.41
CA GLY A 102 2.71 10.59 -9.90
C GLY A 102 4.22 10.41 -10.01
N LYS A 103 4.88 11.12 -10.94
CA LYS A 103 6.34 11.10 -11.02
C LYS A 103 6.93 11.73 -9.75
N ALA A 104 7.77 10.96 -9.07
CA ALA A 104 8.65 11.48 -8.03
C ALA A 104 10.10 11.38 -8.51
N PRO A 105 10.96 12.35 -8.16
CA PRO A 105 12.39 12.18 -8.37
C PRO A 105 12.85 10.93 -7.61
N ALA A 106 13.62 10.07 -8.27
CA ALA A 106 14.21 8.94 -7.59
C ALA A 106 15.12 9.46 -6.46
N PRO A 107 15.10 8.85 -5.27
CA PRO A 107 16.00 9.25 -4.20
C PRO A 107 17.44 9.13 -4.69
N ALA A 108 18.25 10.16 -4.46
CA ALA A 108 19.68 10.08 -4.72
C ALA A 108 20.25 9.00 -3.78
N PHE A 109 20.57 7.83 -4.33
CA PHE A 109 21.38 6.85 -3.62
C PHE A 109 22.75 7.49 -3.41
N LEU A 110 23.04 7.91 -2.18
CA LEU A 110 24.42 8.17 -1.76
C LEU A 110 25.09 6.80 -1.66
N ILE A 111 25.90 6.48 -2.67
CA ILE A 111 26.83 5.35 -2.68
C ILE A 111 28.10 5.79 -1.95
#